data_AF-A0A3B8U983-F1
#
_entry.id   AF-A0A3B8U983-F1
#
_cell.length_a   1.000
_cell.length_b   1.000
_cell.length_c   1.000
_cell.angle_alpha   90.00
_cell.angle_beta   90.00
_cell.angle_gamma   90.00
#
_symmetry.space_group_name_H-M   'P 1'
#
loop_
_entity.id
_entity.type
_entity.pdbx_description
1 polymer ?
#
loop_
_entity_poly.entity_id
_entity_poly.type
_entity_poly.pdbx_seq_one_letter_code
_entity_poly.pdbx_strand_id
1 'polypeptide(L)' 'MTAGGKRSALEILKGYKGPDVRIMEVCGTHTHEIFRLGIRKILPPSVKLISGP' A
#
# COMPACT_ATOMS: atom_id res chain seq x y z
N MET A 1 16.55 -14.81 -21.31
CA MET A 1 15.08 -14.83 -21.30
C MET A 1 14.61 -15.00 -19.86
N THR A 2 14.18 -13.86 -19.30
CA THR A 2 13.33 -13.62 -18.12
C THR A 2 13.61 -14.42 -16.84
N ALA A 3 14.63 -13.97 -16.10
CA ALA A 3 14.78 -14.25 -14.68
C ALA A 3 13.48 -13.87 -13.94
N GLY A 4 13.04 -14.74 -13.02
CA GLY A 4 11.95 -14.50 -12.08
C GLY A 4 12.27 -13.36 -11.11
N GLY A 5 12.33 -12.14 -11.63
CA GLY A 5 12.63 -10.93 -10.89
C GLY A 5 11.46 -10.58 -9.97
N LYS A 6 11.71 -10.62 -8.66
CA LYS A 6 10.79 -10.08 -7.65
C LYS A 6 10.55 -8.61 -8.03
N ARG A 7 9.35 -8.29 -8.49
CA ARG A 7 8.93 -6.90 -8.72
C ARG A 7 9.02 -6.18 -7.38
N SER A 8 9.61 -5.00 -7.37
CA SER A 8 9.62 -4.19 -6.15
C SER A 8 8.17 -3.82 -5.79
N ALA A 9 7.86 -3.74 -4.49
CA ALA A 9 6.53 -3.31 -4.05
C ALA A 9 6.16 -1.94 -4.66
N LEU A 10 7.14 -1.08 -4.89
CA LEU A 10 6.98 0.22 -5.53
C LEU A 10 6.51 0.12 -6.99
N GLU A 11 7.06 -0.83 -7.77
CA GLU A 11 6.63 -1.05 -9.17
C GLU A 11 5.21 -1.59 -9.24
N ILE A 12 4.83 -2.47 -8.32
CA ILE A 12 3.47 -3.01 -8.24
C ILE A 12 2.47 -1.88 -7.93
N LEU A 13 2.80 -1.02 -6.97
CA LEU A 13 1.96 0.12 -6.59
C LEU A 13 1.86 1.17 -7.71
N LYS A 14 2.95 1.48 -8.40
CA LYS A 14 2.94 2.42 -9.55
C LYS A 14 2.17 1.88 -10.75
N GLY A 15 2.18 0.57 -10.96
CA GLY A 15 1.46 -0.10 -12.05
C GLY A 15 -0.04 -0.31 -11.78
N TYR A 16 -0.54 0.01 -10.59
CA TYR A 16 -1.92 -0.24 -10.22
C TYR A 16 -2.87 0.74 -10.93
N LYS A 17 -3.65 0.22 -11.88
CA LYS A 17 -4.69 0.95 -12.63
C LYS A 17 -6.10 0.42 -12.33
N GLY A 18 -6.30 -0.16 -11.15
CA GLY A 18 -7.58 -0.72 -10.72
C GLY A 18 -8.57 0.35 -10.24
N PRO A 19 -9.79 -0.07 -9.83
CA PRO A 19 -10.76 0.81 -9.20
C PRO A 19 -10.28 1.31 -7.84
N ASP A 20 -10.95 2.33 -7.30
CA ASP A 20 -10.63 2.85 -5.98
C ASP A 20 -10.88 1.79 -4.89
N VAL A 21 -9.84 1.43 -4.16
CA VAL A 21 -9.87 0.46 -3.06
C VAL A 21 -9.72 1.16 -1.73
N ARG A 22 -10.54 0.76 -0.76
CA ARG A 22 -10.42 1.16 0.63
C ARG A 22 -9.98 -0.04 1.45
N ILE A 23 -8.79 0.03 2.04
CA ILE A 23 -8.22 -1.01 2.89
C ILE A 23 -8.32 -0.55 4.33
N MET A 24 -8.99 -1.34 5.18
CA MET A 24 -9.08 -1.07 6.61
C MET A 24 -8.05 -1.89 7.38
N GLU A 25 -7.27 -1.19 8.18
CA GLU A 25 -6.31 -1.71 9.14
C GLU A 25 -7.03 -1.87 10.50
N VAL A 26 -6.78 -2.93 11.29
CA VAL A 26 -7.52 -3.25 12.55
C VAL A 26 -6.61 -3.55 13.74
N CYS A 27 -5.31 -3.26 13.60
CA CYS A 27 -4.26 -3.53 14.56
C CYS A 27 -3.51 -2.23 14.83
N GLY A 28 -3.68 -1.68 16.04
CA GLY A 28 -3.07 -0.40 16.43
C GLY A 28 -1.56 -0.31 16.13
N THR A 29 -0.83 -1.43 16.22
CA THR A 29 0.60 -1.52 15.93
C THR A 29 0.92 -1.19 14.47
N HIS A 30 0.13 -1.68 13.52
CA HIS A 30 0.34 -1.36 12.11
C HIS A 30 -0.09 0.08 11.80
N THR A 31 -1.18 0.60 12.39
CA THR A 31 -1.55 2.01 12.22
C THR A 31 -0.40 2.93 12.63
N HIS A 32 0.27 2.65 13.76
CA HIS A 32 1.43 3.42 14.20
C HIS A 32 2.61 3.36 13.21
N GLU A 33 3.01 2.16 12.79
CA GLU A 33 4.14 1.98 11.88
C GLU A 33 3.87 2.54 10.47
N ILE A 34 2.66 2.35 9.94
CA ILE A 34 2.24 2.88 8.63
C ILE A 34 2.29 4.41 8.63
N PHE A 35 1.85 5.03 9.73
CA PHE A 35 1.90 6.48 9.89
C PHE A 35 3.35 6.97 10.00
N ARG A 36 4.14 6.33 10.86
CA ARG A 36 5.55 6.67 11.12
C ARG A 36 6.42 6.54 9.86
N LEU A 37 6.24 5.48 9.08
CA LEU A 37 6.96 5.22 7.83
C LEU A 37 6.38 6.00 6.63
N GLY A 38 5.24 6.66 6.79
CA GLY A 38 4.63 7.47 5.74
C GLY A 38 4.14 6.66 4.53
N ILE A 39 3.83 5.37 4.72
CA ILE A 39 3.42 4.46 3.63
C ILE A 39 2.19 5.00 2.88
N ARG A 40 1.29 5.73 3.56
CA ARG A 40 0.13 6.39 2.95
C ARG A 40 0.49 7.35 1.80
N LYS A 41 1.69 7.93 1.79
CA LYS A 41 2.15 8.83 0.71
C LYS A 41 2.72 8.08 -0.51
N ILE A 42 3.12 6.83 -0.33
CA ILE A 42 3.68 5.98 -1.38
C ILE A 42 2.58 5.22 -2.12
N LEU A 43 1.45 4.99 -1.44
CA LEU A 43 0.27 4.36 -2.04
C LEU A 43 -0.31 5.25 -3.16
N PRO A 44 -0.79 4.64 -4.26
CA PRO A 44 -1.46 5.36 -5.32
C PRO A 44 -2.76 5.99 -4.80
N PRO A 45 -3.24 7.11 -5.39
CA PRO A 45 -4.43 7.82 -4.92
C PRO A 45 -5.72 6.97 -4.96
N SER A 46 -5.73 5.91 -5.78
CA SER A 46 -6.82 4.93 -5.84
C SER A 46 -6.86 4.00 -4.62
N VAL A 47 -5.77 3.84 -3.86
CA VAL A 47 -5.73 2.99 -2.67
C VAL A 47 -5.75 3.85 -1.42
N LYS A 48 -6.89 3.90 -0.74
CA LYS A 48 -7.06 4.59 0.54
C LYS A 48 -6.90 3.61 1.69
N LEU A 49 -5.94 3.87 2.57
CA LEU A 49 -5.77 3.11 3.81
C LEU A 49 -6.49 3.83 4.95
N ILE A 50 -7.48 3.17 5.54
CA ILE A 50 -8.24 3.65 6.70
C ILE A 50 -7.86 2.83 7.94
N SER A 51 -7.84 3.48 9.10
CA SER A 51 -7.61 2.81 10.38
C SER A 51 -8.97 2.54 11.01
N GLY A 52 -9.25 1.26 11.22
CA GLY A 52 -10.40 0.76 11.96
C GLY A 52 -10.18 0.83 13.48
N PRO A 53 -11.17 0.41 14.26
CA PRO A 53 -11.13 0.42 15.73
C PRO A 53 -10.04 -0.49 16.30
#